data_AF-A0A822BJL5-F1
#
_entry.id   AF-A0A822BJL5-F1
#
_cell.length_a   1.000
_cell.length_b   1.000
_cell.length_c   1.000
_cell.angle_alpha   90.00
_cell.angle_beta   90.00
_cell.angle_gamma   90.00
#
_symmetry.space_group_name_H-M   'P 1'
#
loop_
_entity.id
_entity.type
_entity.pdbx_description
1 polymer ?
#
loop_
_entity_poly.entity_id
_entity_poly.type
_entity_poly.pdbx_seq_one_letter_code
_entity_poly.pdbx_strand_id
1 'polypeptide(L)'
;CDTAFQERYRSITNAYYRGAQAVIIVFDVTKAESFDNLKMWLEELNQHLDQSVKNILVGNKYDLIYNRVVGRETAQVCERSST
;
A
#
# COMPACT_ATOMS: atom_id res chain seq x y z
N CYS A 1 1.72 28.34 7.58
CA CYS A 1 2.67 28.12 6.48
C CYS A 1 2.47 26.69 6.00
N ASP A 2 1.73 26.55 4.89
CA ASP A 2 1.55 25.32 4.13
C ASP A 2 2.91 24.69 3.84
N THR A 3 3.27 23.66 4.58
CA THR A 3 4.49 22.90 4.30
C THR A 3 4.02 21.60 3.70
N ALA A 4 4.11 21.53 2.37
CA ALA A 4 3.88 20.36 1.55
C ALA A 4 4.46 19.10 2.22
N PHE A 5 3.60 18.38 2.92
CA PHE A 5 3.86 17.06 3.49
C PHE A 5 3.35 16.00 2.52
N GLN A 6 3.50 16.24 1.21
CA GLN A 6 2.91 15.40 0.18
C GLN A 6 3.95 14.60 -0.61
N GLU A 7 5.25 14.82 -0.36
CA GLU A 7 6.33 14.15 -1.10
C GLU A 7 7.28 13.32 -0.23
N ARG A 8 7.25 13.48 1.11
CA ARG A 8 8.15 12.78 2.05
C ARG A 8 7.74 11.35 2.44
N TYR A 9 6.80 10.74 1.72
CA TYR A 9 6.41 9.34 1.94
C TYR A 9 7.02 8.33 0.95
N ARG A 10 8.04 8.72 0.17
CA ARG A 10 8.79 7.80 -0.70
C ARG A 10 10.15 7.34 -0.13
N SER A 11 10.38 7.44 1.17
CA SER A 11 11.69 7.11 1.76
C SER A 11 11.63 6.40 3.12
N ILE A 12 10.70 5.47 3.31
CA ILE A 12 10.90 4.40 4.31
C ILE A 12 11.69 3.29 3.61
N THR A 13 12.91 3.60 3.18
CA THR A 13 14.15 3.24 3.87
C THR A 13 14.42 1.75 3.75
N ASN A 14 15.25 1.40 2.76
CA ASN A 14 15.82 0.07 2.52
C ASN A 14 16.41 -0.62 3.79
N ALA A 15 16.71 0.14 4.84
CA ALA A 15 17.21 -0.37 6.11
C ALA A 15 16.13 -1.08 6.98
N TYR A 16 14.83 -0.84 6.76
CA TYR A 16 13.75 -1.51 7.53
C TYR A 16 13.34 -2.86 6.96
N TYR A 17 13.79 -3.21 5.76
CA TYR A 17 13.49 -4.51 5.15
C TYR A 17 14.27 -5.66 5.79
N ARG A 18 15.42 -5.38 6.43
CA ARG A 18 16.24 -6.40 7.09
C ARG A 18 15.63 -6.78 8.45
N GLY A 19 14.80 -7.83 8.44
CA GLY A 19 14.19 -8.42 9.64
C GLY A 19 12.69 -8.14 9.81
N ALA A 20 12.05 -7.48 8.85
CA ALA A 20 10.61 -7.31 8.87
C ALA A 20 9.90 -8.65 8.59
N GLN A 21 9.00 -9.05 9.49
CA GLN A 21 8.16 -10.26 9.32
C GLN A 21 6.86 -9.96 8.56
N ALA A 22 6.45 -8.70 8.55
CA ALA A 22 5.27 -8.24 7.86
C ALA A 22 5.44 -6.80 7.38
N VAL A 23 4.82 -6.48 6.25
CA VAL A 23 4.74 -5.15 5.68
C VAL A 23 3.28 -4.76 5.60
N ILE A 24 2.95 -3.57 6.07
CA ILE A 24 1.61 -3.02 6.01
C ILE A 24 1.61 -1.87 5.01
N ILE A 25 0.80 -1.99 3.96
CA ILE A 25 0.68 -0.98 2.91
C ILE A 25 -0.71 -0.37 2.99
N VAL A 26 -0.75 0.94 3.20
CA VAL A 26 -1.99 1.69 3.40
C VAL A 26 -2.30 2.50 2.14
N PHE A 27 -3.52 2.39 1.63
CA PHE A 27 -4.01 3.20 0.52
C PHE A 27 -5.29 3.93 0.88
N ASP A 28 -5.62 4.98 0.13
CA ASP A 28 -6.86 5.73 0.31
C ASP A 28 -7.96 5.15 -0.61
N VAL A 29 -9.08 4.70 -0.03
CA VAL A 29 -10.20 4.12 -0.81
C VAL A 29 -10.89 5.15 -1.72
N THR A 30 -10.69 6.45 -1.47
CA THR A 30 -11.23 7.52 -2.31
C THR A 30 -10.29 7.93 -3.43
N LYS A 31 -9.09 7.35 -3.53
CA LYS A 31 -8.11 7.69 -4.56
C LYS A 31 -7.62 6.45 -5.28
N ALA A 32 -8.10 6.25 -6.51
CA ALA A 32 -7.64 5.16 -7.38
C ALA A 32 -6.13 5.22 -7.64
N GLU A 33 -5.56 6.42 -7.78
CA GLU A 33 -4.12 6.62 -7.95
C GLU A 33 -3.30 6.08 -6.77
N SER A 34 -3.79 6.22 -5.53
CA SER A 34 -3.13 5.66 -4.35
C SER A 34 -3.13 4.12 -4.39
N PHE A 35 -4.15 3.51 -4.98
CA PHE A 35 -4.22 2.07 -5.17
C PHE A 35 -3.34 1.59 -6.31
N ASP A 36 -3.24 2.32 -7.42
CA ASP A 36 -2.38 1.93 -8.54
C ASP A 36 -0.90 1.96 -8.15
N ASN A 37 -0.50 2.95 -7.36
CA ASN A 37 0.84 3.00 -6.77
C ASN A 37 1.16 1.77 -5.91
N LEU A 38 0.18 1.10 -5.28
CA LEU A 38 0.43 -0.12 -4.48
C LEU A 38 1.03 -1.25 -5.30
N LYS A 39 0.65 -1.38 -6.58
CA LYS A 39 1.16 -2.45 -7.44
C LYS A 39 2.66 -2.32 -7.62
N MET A 40 3.11 -1.09 -7.90
CA MET A 40 4.53 -0.75 -8.01
C MET A 40 5.27 -1.06 -6.70
N TRP A 41 4.70 -0.68 -5.54
CA TRP A 41 5.28 -1.00 -4.23
C TRP A 41 5.33 -2.51 -3.97
N LEU A 42 4.29 -3.26 -4.31
CA LEU A 42 4.25 -4.72 -4.16
C LEU A 42 5.30 -5.42 -5.02
N GLU A 43 5.52 -4.94 -6.24
CA GLU A 43 6.59 -5.44 -7.11
C GLU A 43 7.98 -5.14 -6.52
N GLU A 44 8.21 -3.93 -6.01
CA GLU A 44 9.48 -3.59 -5.34
C GLU A 44 9.71 -4.44 -4.09
N LEU A 45 8.66 -4.67 -3.28
CA LEU A 45 8.72 -5.51 -2.10
C LEU A 45 9.02 -6.97 -2.47
N ASN A 46 8.38 -7.51 -3.50
CA ASN A 46 8.67 -8.86 -4.00
C ASN A 46 10.10 -9.02 -4.55
N GLN A 47 10.73 -7.93 -5.02
CA GLN A 47 12.13 -7.96 -5.47
C GLN A 47 13.14 -7.92 -4.32
N HIS A 48 12.80 -7.27 -3.20
CA HIS A 48 13.73 -7.02 -2.10
C HIS A 48 13.47 -7.87 -0.84
N LEU A 49 12.29 -8.45 -0.70
CA LEU A 49 11.88 -9.24 0.47
C LEU A 49 11.68 -10.71 0.09
N ASP A 50 12.02 -11.59 1.02
CA ASP A 50 11.70 -13.01 0.91
C ASP A 50 10.19 -13.24 0.94
N GLN A 51 9.73 -14.29 0.26
CA GLN A 51 8.33 -14.75 0.25
C GLN A 51 7.78 -15.09 1.65
N SER A 52 8.63 -15.13 2.67
CA SER A 52 8.24 -15.32 4.07
C SER A 52 7.61 -14.07 4.70
N VAL A 53 7.80 -12.90 4.10
CA VAL A 53 7.28 -11.62 4.62
C VAL A 53 5.82 -11.46 4.23
N LYS A 54 4.94 -11.29 5.23
CA LYS A 54 3.51 -11.12 4.97
C LYS A 54 3.18 -9.69 4.55
N ASN A 55 2.54 -9.54 3.39
CA ASN A 55 2.05 -8.26 2.91
C ASN A 55 0.59 -8.07 3.34
N ILE A 56 0.29 -6.96 4.01
CA ILE A 56 -1.06 -6.61 4.47
C ILE A 56 -1.49 -5.31 3.80
N LEU A 57 -2.57 -5.35 3.04
CA LEU A 57 -3.17 -4.16 2.42
C LEU A 57 -4.23 -3.55 3.34
N VAL A 58 -4.19 -2.24 3.56
CA VAL A 58 -5.15 -1.52 4.40
C VAL A 58 -5.76 -0.34 3.64
N GLY A 59 -7.08 -0.38 3.44
CA GLY A 59 -7.85 0.72 2.86
C GLY A 59 -8.24 1.75 3.91
N ASN A 60 -7.57 2.90 3.91
CA ASN A 60 -7.86 4.06 4.73
C ASN A 60 -9.02 4.91 4.15
N LYS A 61 -9.63 5.74 5.00
CA LYS A 61 -10.79 6.60 4.69
C LYS A 61 -12.06 5.83 4.27
N TYR A 62 -12.25 4.66 4.87
CA TYR A 62 -13.42 3.81 4.61
C TYR A 62 -14.75 4.52 4.91
N ASP A 63 -14.74 5.50 5.80
CA ASP A 63 -15.85 6.37 6.19
C ASP A 63 -16.42 7.23 5.06
N LEU A 64 -15.60 7.55 4.04
CA LEU A 64 -16.01 8.35 2.88
C LEU A 64 -16.70 7.49 1.82
N ILE A 65 -17.84 6.88 2.20
CA ILE A 65 -18.57 5.90 1.38
C ILE A 65 -18.96 6.46 0.01
N TYR A 66 -19.41 7.72 -0.04
CA TYR A 66 -19.84 8.37 -1.30
C TYR A 66 -18.69 8.69 -2.26
N ASN A 67 -17.48 8.83 -1.73
CA ASN A 67 -16.29 9.13 -2.54
C ASN A 67 -15.44 7.88 -2.77
N ARG A 68 -15.93 6.69 -2.40
CA ARG A 68 -15.22 5.44 -2.61
C ARG A 68 -15.10 5.18 -4.11
N VAL A 69 -13.85 5.07 -4.56
CA VAL A 69 -13.52 4.73 -5.95
C VAL A 69 -12.94 3.31 -6.03
N VAL A 70 -12.31 2.84 -4.96
CA VAL A 70 -11.75 1.49 -4.88
C VAL A 70 -12.75 0.56 -4.17
N GLY A 71 -13.30 -0.39 -4.92
CA GLY A 71 -14.18 -1.43 -4.41
C GLY A 71 -13.45 -2.40 -3.48
N ARG A 72 -14.19 -2.95 -2.51
CA ARG A 72 -13.64 -3.97 -1.58
C ARG A 72 -13.21 -5.23 -2.33
N GLU A 73 -14.00 -5.62 -3.32
CA GLU A 73 -13.73 -6.63 -4.35
C GLU A 73 -12.35 -6.42 -5.00
N THR A 74 -12.11 -5.24 -5.56
CA THR A 74 -10.87 -4.92 -6.29
C THR A 74 -9.64 -5.04 -5.38
N ALA A 75 -9.75 -4.53 -4.14
CA ALA A 75 -8.69 -4.63 -3.15
C ALA A 75 -8.41 -6.10 -2.76
N GLN A 76 -9.45 -6.91 -2.62
CA GLN A 76 -9.35 -8.31 -2.22
C GLN A 76 -8.80 -9.20 -3.34
N VAL A 77 -9.06 -8.86 -4.60
CA VAL A 77 -8.43 -9.51 -5.77
C VAL A 77 -6.93 -9.24 -5.79
N CYS A 78 -6.50 -7.99 -5.57
CA CYS A 78 -5.09 -7.64 -5.50
C CYS A 78 -4.35 -8.36 -4.36
N GLU A 79 -4.97 -8.52 -3.19
CA GLU A 79 -4.39 -9.28 -2.07
C GLU A 79 -4.16 -10.75 -2.45
N ARG A 80 -5.14 -11.38 -3.12
CA ARG A 80 -5.06 -12.79 -3.53
C ARG A 80 -4.09 -13.04 -4.67
N SER A 81 -3.85 -12.07 -5.54
CA SER A 81 -2.87 -12.19 -6.63
C SER A 81 -1.41 -12.14 -6.15
N SER A 82 -1.17 -11.77 -4.88
CA SER A 82 0.16 -11.68 -4.29
C SER A 82 0.51 -12.84 -3.35
N THR A 83 -0.30 -13.92 -3.32
CA THR A 83 0.00 -15.20 -2.66
C THR A 83 0.31 -16.27 -3.69
#